data_AF-A0A5K7Z3D3-F1
#
_entry.id   AF-A0A5K7Z3D3-F1
#
_cell.length_a   1.000
_cell.length_b   1.000
_cell.length_c   1.000
_cell.angle_alpha   90.00
_cell.angle_beta   90.00
_cell.angle_gamma   90.00
#
_symmetry.space_group_name_H-M   'P 1'
#
loop_
_entity.id
_entity.type
_entity.pdbx_description
1 polymer ?
#
loop_
_entity_poly.entity_id
_entity_poly.type
_entity_poly.pdbx_seq_one_letter_code
_entity_poly.pdbx_strand_id
1 'polypeptide(L)'
;MGHPNCIFEGRRAVDWGDLAWQLRPYPRDALDNIDLADISLRARRDHGSPPTRASGSGLEPIPDRPLPGAEDGIVYRSREMHHVMTLAGKVAPTRSSVLILGESGVGKEMIAQFIHRNSSARNARFLAVNCAALPQPLLESELFGHVKGAFTGAHTHHDGLFVEAGEGTLFLDEIGERSPDLQAKLLRVLNEREVRPVGGLTHIPVAARIVAATNQKLQQRIESGGFRRDLFFP
;
A
#
# COMPACT_ATOMS: atom_id res chain seq x y z
N MET A 1 9.88 -26.39 -6.92
CA MET A 1 9.85 -27.21 -8.16
C MET A 1 9.38 -26.29 -9.28
N GLY A 2 10.19 -26.05 -10.32
CA GLY A 2 10.01 -25.00 -11.33
C GLY A 2 8.88 -25.23 -12.33
N HIS A 3 7.64 -25.25 -11.84
CA HIS A 3 6.44 -25.28 -12.68
C HIS A 3 6.11 -23.85 -13.16
N PRO A 4 5.72 -23.64 -14.44
CA PRO A 4 5.48 -22.30 -15.00
C PRO A 4 4.27 -21.56 -14.43
N ASN A 5 3.38 -22.28 -13.72
CA ASN A 5 2.22 -21.71 -13.06
C ASN A 5 2.14 -22.22 -11.63
N CYS A 6 2.03 -21.30 -10.67
CA CYS A 6 1.72 -21.63 -9.28
C CYS A 6 0.20 -21.82 -9.15
N ILE A 7 -0.21 -23.02 -8.71
CA ILE A 7 -1.61 -23.33 -8.44
C ILE A 7 -1.78 -23.37 -6.92
N PHE A 8 -2.67 -22.52 -6.40
CA PHE A 8 -3.08 -22.52 -5.00
C PHE A 8 -4.47 -23.12 -4.88
N GLU A 9 -4.63 -24.09 -3.98
CA GLU A 9 -5.91 -24.71 -3.68
C GLU A 9 -6.25 -24.50 -2.20
N GLY A 10 -7.46 -24.03 -1.93
CA GLY A 10 -7.97 -23.82 -0.58
C GLY A 10 -9.14 -24.74 -0.29
N ARG A 11 -9.01 -25.63 0.69
CA ARG A 11 -10.09 -26.48 1.22
C ARG A 11 -10.20 -26.33 2.74
N ARG A 12 -11.32 -26.73 3.35
CA ARG A 12 -11.43 -26.77 4.82
C ARG A 12 -10.50 -27.85 5.38
N ALA A 13 -9.97 -27.66 6.59
CA ALA A 13 -9.00 -28.56 7.20
C ALA A 13 -9.40 -30.04 7.21
N VAL A 14 -10.71 -30.33 7.33
CA VAL A 14 -11.28 -31.69 7.31
C VAL A 14 -11.30 -32.33 5.91
N ASP A 15 -11.28 -31.50 4.87
CA ASP A 15 -11.38 -31.91 3.46
C ASP A 15 -9.99 -32.18 2.84
N TRP A 16 -8.90 -32.00 3.62
CA TRP A 16 -7.50 -32.25 3.20
C TRP A 16 -7.00 -33.68 3.49
N GLY A 17 -7.82 -34.54 4.10
CA GLY A 17 -7.44 -35.91 4.45
C GLY A 17 -6.19 -35.99 5.34
N ASP A 18 -5.40 -37.04 5.17
CA ASP A 18 -4.20 -37.33 5.99
C ASP A 18 -3.04 -36.33 5.77
N LEU A 19 -3.17 -35.35 4.86
CA LEU A 19 -2.17 -34.31 4.63
C LEU A 19 -2.29 -33.11 5.59
N ALA A 20 -3.31 -33.07 6.44
CA ALA A 20 -3.57 -31.97 7.36
C ALA A 20 -2.42 -31.71 8.37
N TRP A 21 -1.54 -32.68 8.62
CA TRP A 21 -0.40 -32.51 9.53
C TRP A 21 0.79 -31.80 8.89
N GLN A 22 0.98 -31.87 7.57
CA GLN A 22 2.08 -31.19 6.86
C GLN A 22 1.81 -29.70 6.64
N LEU A 23 0.55 -29.26 6.81
CA LEU A 23 0.10 -27.90 6.55
C LEU A 23 0.05 -27.01 7.80
N ARG A 24 0.56 -27.46 8.95
CA ARG A 24 0.57 -26.65 10.19
C ARG A 24 1.82 -25.76 10.21
N PRO A 25 1.71 -24.44 9.98
CA PRO A 25 2.87 -23.55 9.95
C PRO A 25 3.40 -23.19 11.35
N TYR A 26 2.70 -23.60 12.41
CA TYR A 26 2.96 -23.19 13.78
C TYR A 26 3.25 -24.40 14.68
N PRO A 27 4.44 -24.46 15.31
CA PRO A 27 4.75 -25.41 16.38
C PRO A 27 3.78 -25.19 17.57
N ARG A 28 3.36 -26.27 18.24
CA ARG A 28 2.39 -26.19 19.37
C ARG A 28 2.92 -25.38 20.54
N ASP A 29 4.22 -25.39 20.71
CA ASP A 29 5.05 -24.67 21.68
C ASP A 29 4.98 -23.14 21.54
N ALA A 30 4.45 -22.62 20.42
CA ALA A 30 4.17 -21.19 20.25
C ALA A 30 2.87 -20.71 20.94
N LEU A 31 2.14 -21.60 21.63
CA LEU A 31 0.82 -21.31 22.22
C LEU A 31 0.79 -21.38 23.76
N ASP A 32 1.92 -21.65 24.42
CA ASP A 32 1.96 -21.90 25.87
C ASP A 32 1.65 -20.64 26.74
N ASN A 33 1.58 -19.45 26.14
CA ASN A 33 1.24 -18.18 26.81
C ASN A 33 -0.13 -17.61 26.44
N ILE A 34 -1.01 -18.41 25.84
CA ILE A 34 -2.40 -18.00 25.58
C ILE A 34 -3.28 -18.57 26.68
N ASP A 35 -3.91 -17.71 27.46
CA ASP A 35 -4.90 -18.09 28.46
C ASP A 35 -6.13 -18.69 27.75
N LEU A 36 -6.24 -20.02 27.80
CA LEU A 36 -7.29 -20.80 27.15
C LEU A 36 -8.68 -20.58 27.78
N ALA A 37 -8.80 -19.84 28.88
CA ALA A 37 -10.08 -19.46 29.47
C ALA A 37 -10.88 -18.49 28.57
N ASP A 38 -10.21 -17.66 27.79
CA ASP A 38 -10.85 -16.68 26.88
C ASP A 38 -11.21 -17.24 25.51
N ILE A 39 -10.79 -18.47 25.18
CA ILE A 39 -11.15 -19.15 23.93
C ILE A 39 -11.98 -20.38 24.24
N SER A 40 -13.07 -20.20 24.98
CA SER A 40 -14.09 -21.24 25.14
C SER A 40 -15.12 -21.17 24.02
N LEU A 41 -14.73 -21.57 22.81
CA LEU A 41 -15.69 -22.03 21.80
C LEU A 41 -16.25 -23.37 22.28
N ARG A 42 -17.34 -23.32 23.05
CA ARG A 42 -18.17 -24.50 23.35
C ARG A 42 -18.66 -25.09 22.03
N ALA A 43 -17.98 -26.15 21.59
CA ALA A 43 -18.43 -27.02 20.52
C ALA A 43 -19.77 -27.66 20.93
N ARG A 44 -20.89 -27.07 20.48
CA ARG A 44 -22.17 -27.77 20.45
C ARG A 44 -22.13 -28.74 19.27
N ARG A 45 -22.00 -30.03 19.58
CA ARG A 45 -22.52 -31.12 18.75
C ARG A 45 -24.04 -30.97 18.76
N ASP A 46 -24.66 -30.69 17.63
CA ASP A 46 -26.09 -30.93 17.47
C ASP A 46 -26.30 -31.84 16.24
N HIS A 47 -26.58 -33.11 16.52
CA HIS A 47 -27.50 -33.89 15.70
C HIS A 47 -28.91 -33.53 16.18
N GLY A 48 -29.72 -32.94 15.31
CA GLY A 48 -31.17 -32.88 15.45
C GLY A 48 -31.76 -31.54 15.87
N SER A 49 -32.50 -30.95 14.93
CA SER A 49 -33.48 -29.85 15.02
C SER A 49 -33.03 -28.55 14.35
N PRO A 50 -33.92 -27.89 13.55
CA PRO A 50 -33.55 -26.69 12.81
C PRO A 50 -33.45 -25.50 13.79
N PRO A 51 -32.36 -24.73 13.81
CA PRO A 51 -32.29 -23.59 14.69
C PRO A 51 -33.05 -22.41 14.08
N THR A 52 -34.10 -22.03 14.79
CA THR A 52 -34.72 -20.70 14.83
C THR A 52 -33.66 -19.60 14.71
N ARG A 53 -33.94 -18.59 13.86
CA ARG A 53 -33.10 -17.40 13.62
C ARG A 53 -32.55 -16.84 14.94
N ALA A 54 -31.28 -17.10 15.22
CA ALA A 54 -30.54 -16.47 16.28
C ALA A 54 -29.79 -15.26 15.69
N SER A 55 -30.25 -14.08 16.09
CA SER A 55 -29.59 -12.79 15.91
C SER A 55 -28.22 -12.79 16.59
N GLY A 56 -27.17 -13.10 15.83
CA GLY A 56 -25.77 -13.00 16.22
C GLY A 56 -25.08 -11.95 15.34
N SER A 57 -24.48 -10.95 15.97
CA SER A 57 -23.79 -9.83 15.33
C SER A 57 -22.63 -10.27 14.44
N GLY A 58 -22.78 -10.08 13.13
CA GLY A 58 -21.86 -9.20 12.42
C GLY A 58 -20.80 -9.80 11.48
N LEU A 59 -20.91 -11.05 11.04
CA LEU A 59 -20.21 -11.49 9.83
C LEU A 59 -21.25 -11.84 8.78
N GLU A 60 -21.66 -10.81 8.02
CA GLU A 60 -22.52 -11.01 6.86
C GLU A 60 -21.75 -11.73 5.75
N PRO A 61 -22.42 -12.63 5.00
CA PRO A 61 -21.81 -13.31 3.88
C PRO A 61 -21.28 -12.29 2.87
N ILE A 62 -20.05 -12.53 2.40
CA ILE A 62 -19.43 -11.74 1.33
C ILE A 62 -20.38 -11.80 0.12
N PRO A 63 -20.78 -10.66 -0.48
CA PRO A 63 -21.68 -10.67 -1.63
C PRO A 63 -21.09 -11.52 -2.76
N ASP A 64 -21.93 -12.30 -3.46
CA ASP A 64 -21.57 -13.16 -4.61
C ASP A 64 -21.04 -12.38 -5.84
N ARG A 65 -20.73 -11.09 -5.69
CA ARG A 65 -20.16 -10.22 -6.72
C ARG A 65 -18.65 -10.41 -6.77
N PRO A 66 -17.99 -10.35 -7.95
CA PRO A 66 -16.54 -10.37 -8.04
C PRO A 66 -15.92 -9.32 -7.13
N LEU A 67 -14.99 -9.77 -6.28
CA LEU A 67 -14.24 -8.91 -5.36
C LEU A 67 -13.29 -8.00 -6.15
N PRO A 68 -13.40 -6.67 -6.03
CA PRO A 68 -12.43 -5.77 -6.65
C PRO A 68 -10.99 -6.11 -6.28
N GLY A 69 -10.12 -6.30 -7.29
CA GLY A 69 -8.72 -6.64 -7.09
C GLY A 69 -8.40 -8.13 -6.92
N ALA A 70 -9.40 -9.02 -7.02
CA ALA A 70 -9.15 -10.46 -7.03
C ALA A 70 -8.25 -10.90 -8.20
N GLU A 71 -8.44 -10.31 -9.39
CA GLU A 71 -7.59 -10.55 -10.57
C GLU A 71 -6.16 -10.00 -10.39
N ASP A 72 -5.98 -9.04 -9.47
CA ASP A 72 -4.70 -8.45 -9.11
C ASP A 72 -3.97 -9.21 -7.98
N GLY A 73 -4.55 -10.31 -7.50
CA GLY A 73 -3.98 -11.14 -6.43
C GLY A 73 -4.30 -10.65 -5.02
N ILE A 74 -5.24 -9.72 -4.86
CA ILE A 74 -5.63 -9.17 -3.55
C ILE A 74 -6.70 -10.04 -2.91
N VAL A 75 -6.41 -10.53 -1.69
CA VAL A 75 -7.33 -11.39 -0.93
C VAL A 75 -7.78 -10.66 0.33
N TYR A 76 -9.09 -10.52 0.51
CA TYR A 76 -9.68 -9.93 1.72
C TYR A 76 -11.08 -10.50 1.98
N ARG A 77 -11.55 -10.38 3.23
CA ARG A 77 -12.88 -10.87 3.66
C ARG A 77 -13.71 -9.86 4.45
N SER A 78 -13.07 -8.83 5.03
CA SER A 78 -13.78 -7.85 5.86
C SER A 78 -14.55 -6.83 5.02
N ARG A 79 -15.64 -6.31 5.58
CA ARG A 79 -16.47 -5.28 4.93
C ARG A 79 -15.70 -3.98 4.76
N GLU A 80 -14.83 -3.66 5.69
CA GLU A 80 -13.97 -2.49 5.70
C GLU A 80 -13.01 -2.55 4.51
N MET A 81 -12.36 -3.69 4.29
CA MET A 81 -11.46 -3.86 3.15
C MET A 81 -12.22 -3.86 1.83
N HIS A 82 -13.44 -4.43 1.79
CA HIS A 82 -14.31 -4.28 0.62
C HIS A 82 -14.60 -2.80 0.31
N HIS A 83 -14.83 -1.97 1.32
CA HIS A 83 -15.02 -0.53 1.13
C HIS A 83 -13.77 0.17 0.60
N VAL A 84 -12.59 -0.14 1.16
CA VAL A 84 -11.29 0.36 0.70
C VAL A 84 -11.06 0.00 -0.77
N MET A 85 -11.26 -1.27 -1.14
CA MET A 85 -11.06 -1.74 -2.51
C MET A 85 -12.08 -1.14 -3.49
N THR A 86 -13.31 -0.92 -3.04
CA THR A 86 -14.33 -0.20 -3.83
C THR A 86 -13.92 1.25 -4.07
N LEU A 87 -13.41 1.94 -3.05
CA LEU A 87 -12.90 3.32 -3.18
C LEU A 87 -11.69 3.36 -4.11
N ALA A 88 -10.74 2.44 -3.93
CA ALA A 88 -9.56 2.30 -4.76
C ALA A 88 -9.95 2.11 -6.24
N GLY A 89 -10.96 1.28 -6.53
CA GLY A 89 -11.45 1.07 -7.89
C GLY A 89 -12.10 2.32 -8.50
N LYS A 90 -12.77 3.15 -7.67
CA LYS A 90 -13.36 4.42 -8.13
C LYS A 90 -12.31 5.50 -8.42
N VAL A 91 -11.24 5.56 -7.63
CA VAL A 91 -10.16 6.56 -7.82
C VAL A 91 -9.14 6.11 -8.86
N ALA A 92 -8.99 4.82 -9.11
CA ALA A 92 -8.07 4.27 -10.11
C ALA A 92 -8.14 4.96 -11.49
N PRO A 93 -9.31 5.16 -12.12
CA PRO A 93 -9.38 5.83 -13.43
C PRO A 93 -9.08 7.33 -13.42
N THR A 94 -9.03 7.99 -12.25
CA THR A 94 -8.75 9.43 -12.16
C THR A 94 -7.24 9.73 -12.14
N ARG A 95 -6.86 10.98 -12.43
CA ARG A 95 -5.47 11.45 -12.28
C ARG A 95 -5.18 12.11 -10.92
N SER A 96 -6.13 12.05 -9.99
CA SER A 96 -5.97 12.62 -8.66
C SER A 96 -4.86 11.91 -7.87
N SER A 97 -4.14 12.68 -7.07
CA SER A 97 -3.22 12.15 -6.07
C SER A 97 -3.99 11.33 -5.04
N VAL A 98 -3.42 10.21 -4.60
CA VAL A 98 -4.05 9.32 -3.62
C VAL A 98 -3.16 9.20 -2.39
N LEU A 99 -3.76 9.26 -1.20
CA LEU A 99 -3.07 9.01 0.07
C LEU A 99 -3.65 7.76 0.73
N ILE A 100 -2.78 6.78 1.00
CA ILE A 100 -3.10 5.51 1.65
C ILE A 100 -2.63 5.57 3.09
N LEU A 101 -3.57 5.58 4.02
CA LEU A 101 -3.31 5.56 5.45
C LEU A 101 -3.43 4.12 5.98
N GLY A 102 -2.45 3.70 6.76
CA GLY A 102 -2.50 2.38 7.40
C GLY A 102 -1.18 1.99 8.05
N GLU A 103 -1.25 1.07 8.99
CA GLU A 103 -0.09 0.58 9.75
C GLU A 103 1.01 0.01 8.83
N SER A 104 2.21 -0.15 9.36
CA SER A 104 3.30 -0.78 8.60
C SER A 104 2.96 -2.24 8.33
N GLY A 105 3.30 -2.75 7.14
CA GLY A 105 3.08 -4.16 6.78
C GLY A 105 1.67 -4.56 6.36
N VAL A 106 0.68 -3.64 6.30
CA VAL A 106 -0.71 -3.97 5.91
C VAL A 106 -0.94 -4.09 4.39
N GLY A 107 0.12 -4.11 3.58
CA GLY A 107 0.01 -4.24 2.13
C GLY A 107 -0.41 -2.95 1.39
N LYS A 108 -0.05 -1.77 1.91
CA LYS A 108 -0.33 -0.47 1.26
C LYS A 108 0.17 -0.40 -0.19
N GLU A 109 1.34 -0.99 -0.45
CA GLU A 109 1.91 -1.07 -1.80
C GLU A 109 1.02 -1.88 -2.75
N MET A 110 0.40 -2.97 -2.28
CA MET A 110 -0.51 -3.78 -3.09
C MET A 110 -1.75 -2.97 -3.53
N ILE A 111 -2.27 -2.11 -2.64
CA ILE A 111 -3.35 -1.18 -2.96
C ILE A 111 -2.88 -0.13 -3.99
N ALA A 112 -1.67 0.41 -3.85
CA ALA A 112 -1.10 1.36 -4.80
C ALA A 112 -0.91 0.75 -6.20
N GLN A 113 -0.41 -0.49 -6.26
CA GLN A 113 -0.28 -1.24 -7.51
C GLN A 113 -1.65 -1.51 -8.14
N PHE A 114 -2.65 -1.88 -7.34
CA PHE A 114 -4.03 -2.04 -7.81
C PHE A 114 -4.56 -0.75 -8.44
N ILE A 115 -4.38 0.39 -7.78
CA ILE A 115 -4.79 1.71 -8.29
C ILE A 115 -4.11 1.99 -9.64
N HIS A 116 -2.81 1.70 -9.77
CA HIS A 116 -2.08 1.91 -11.01
C HIS A 116 -2.57 1.01 -12.15
N ARG A 117 -2.70 -0.31 -11.91
CA ARG A 117 -3.13 -1.29 -12.92
C ARG A 117 -4.56 -1.04 -13.42
N ASN A 118 -5.41 -0.46 -12.56
CA ASN A 118 -6.78 -0.10 -12.88
C ASN A 118 -6.93 1.36 -13.34
N SER A 119 -5.82 2.07 -13.60
CA SER A 119 -5.82 3.44 -14.11
C SER A 119 -5.73 3.52 -15.64
N SER A 120 -5.96 4.73 -16.18
CA SER A 120 -5.70 5.01 -17.59
C SER A 120 -4.22 4.89 -17.99
N ALA A 121 -3.31 4.96 -17.02
CA ALA A 121 -1.86 4.88 -17.21
C ALA A 121 -1.29 3.49 -16.87
N ARG A 122 -2.10 2.43 -16.87
CA ARG A 122 -1.70 1.05 -16.49
C ARG A 122 -0.55 0.45 -17.29
N ASN A 123 -0.30 0.96 -18.51
CA ASN A 123 0.79 0.50 -19.37
C ASN A 123 2.08 1.34 -19.22
N ALA A 124 2.01 2.42 -18.44
CA ALA A 124 3.16 3.27 -18.14
C ALA A 124 3.92 2.72 -16.91
N ARG A 125 5.04 3.36 -16.56
CA ARG A 125 5.88 2.89 -15.44
C ARG A 125 5.16 3.07 -14.11
N PHE A 126 5.28 2.07 -13.24
CA PHE A 126 5.03 2.19 -11.81
C PHE A 126 6.38 2.19 -11.10
N LEU A 127 6.74 3.31 -10.48
CA LEU A 127 7.96 3.44 -9.70
C LEU A 127 7.59 3.58 -8.24
N ALA A 128 8.22 2.79 -7.37
CA ALA A 128 8.00 2.82 -5.94
C ALA A 128 9.28 3.20 -5.22
N VAL A 129 9.16 4.08 -4.23
CA VAL A 129 10.26 4.44 -3.35
C VAL A 129 9.78 4.43 -1.91
N ASN A 130 10.45 3.60 -1.10
CA ASN A 130 10.31 3.69 0.34
C ASN A 130 11.13 4.89 0.79
N CYS A 131 10.44 5.94 1.23
CA CYS A 131 11.12 7.12 1.66
C CYS A 131 11.99 6.74 2.89
N ALA A 132 11.42 6.15 3.94
CA ALA A 132 12.13 5.82 5.19
C ALA A 132 13.47 5.06 5.01
N ALA A 133 13.63 4.30 3.92
CA ALA A 133 14.83 3.51 3.65
C ALA A 133 16.09 4.34 3.27
N LEU A 134 15.91 5.57 2.76
CA LEU A 134 17.03 6.38 2.25
C LEU A 134 17.32 7.61 3.14
N PRO A 135 18.61 7.95 3.35
CA PRO A 135 19.03 9.23 3.88
C PRO A 135 18.48 10.39 3.04
N GLN A 136 18.19 11.52 3.67
CA GLN A 136 17.53 12.64 3.01
C GLN A 136 18.24 13.14 1.73
N PRO A 137 19.58 13.35 1.69
CA PRO A 137 20.24 13.83 0.47
C PRO A 137 20.13 12.84 -0.70
N LEU A 138 20.17 11.54 -0.41
CA LEU A 138 20.04 10.50 -1.43
C LEU A 138 18.60 10.41 -1.91
N LEU A 139 17.63 10.48 -1.01
CA LEU A 139 16.22 10.52 -1.39
C LEU A 139 15.92 11.72 -2.29
N GLU A 140 16.43 12.90 -1.96
CA GLU A 140 16.22 14.09 -2.80
C GLU A 140 16.82 13.92 -4.20
N SER A 141 18.03 13.35 -4.27
CA SER A 141 18.67 12.99 -5.53
C SER A 141 17.87 11.95 -6.33
N GLU A 142 17.34 10.91 -5.69
CA GLU A 142 16.52 9.89 -6.35
C GLU A 142 15.19 10.47 -6.83
N LEU A 143 14.47 11.23 -6.00
CA LEU A 143 13.17 11.80 -6.36
C LEU A 143 13.28 12.84 -7.47
N PHE A 144 14.17 13.81 -7.30
CA PHE A 144 14.22 15.01 -8.15
C PHE A 144 15.33 14.96 -9.21
N GLY A 145 16.28 14.03 -9.09
CA GLY A 145 17.46 13.97 -9.93
C GLY A 145 18.55 14.94 -9.45
N HIS A 146 19.71 14.86 -10.07
CA HIS A 146 20.81 15.79 -9.81
C HIS A 146 21.64 16.06 -11.07
N VAL A 147 22.22 17.25 -11.12
CA VAL A 147 23.22 17.59 -12.13
C VAL A 147 24.62 17.17 -11.67
N LYS A 148 25.52 16.95 -12.62
CA LYS A 148 26.93 16.68 -12.33
C LYS A 148 27.51 17.79 -11.45
N GLY A 149 28.15 17.41 -10.35
CA GLY A 149 28.78 18.34 -9.40
C GLY A 149 27.82 18.97 -8.37
N ALA A 150 26.57 18.53 -8.28
CA ALA A 150 25.61 19.04 -7.30
C ALA A 150 26.01 18.77 -5.84
N PHE A 151 26.72 17.68 -5.57
CA PHE A 151 27.28 17.31 -4.26
C PHE A 151 28.51 16.41 -4.43
N THR A 152 29.25 16.16 -3.35
CA THR A 152 30.38 15.22 -3.33
C THR A 152 29.92 13.80 -3.67
N GLY A 153 30.29 13.32 -4.85
CA GLY A 153 29.86 12.02 -5.40
C GLY A 153 28.94 12.12 -6.62
N ALA A 154 28.46 13.32 -6.97
CA ALA A 154 27.66 13.57 -8.18
C ALA A 154 28.53 13.61 -9.44
N HIS A 155 29.12 12.47 -9.81
CA HIS A 155 30.04 12.37 -10.96
C HIS A 155 29.34 12.47 -12.32
N THR A 156 28.05 12.15 -12.35
CA THR A 156 27.20 12.08 -13.53
C THR A 156 25.90 12.83 -13.32
N HIS A 157 25.19 13.12 -14.40
CA HIS A 157 23.81 13.59 -14.34
C HIS A 157 22.88 12.39 -14.07
N HIS A 158 21.83 12.59 -13.28
CA HIS A 158 20.82 11.58 -13.00
C HIS A 158 19.42 12.19 -13.07
N ASP A 159 18.55 11.57 -13.87
CA ASP A 159 17.13 11.93 -13.92
C ASP A 159 16.41 11.40 -12.68
N GLY A 160 15.57 12.23 -12.07
CA GLY A 160 14.82 11.80 -10.89
C GLY A 160 13.64 10.91 -11.23
N LEU A 161 13.15 10.17 -10.22
CA LEU A 161 11.97 9.31 -10.30
C LEU A 161 10.72 10.03 -10.82
N PHE A 162 10.57 11.33 -10.55
CA PHE A 162 9.47 12.13 -11.10
C PHE A 162 9.52 12.24 -12.63
N VAL A 163 10.72 12.41 -13.19
CA VAL A 163 10.94 12.48 -14.64
C VAL A 163 10.83 11.08 -15.23
N GLU A 164 11.49 10.10 -14.60
CA GLU A 164 11.50 8.71 -15.04
C GLU A 164 10.11 8.06 -15.08
N ALA A 165 9.22 8.42 -14.16
CA ALA A 165 7.85 7.92 -14.12
C ALA A 165 7.03 8.37 -15.35
N GLY A 166 7.36 9.52 -15.95
CA GLY A 166 6.64 10.06 -17.10
C GLY A 166 5.15 10.22 -16.83
N GLU A 167 4.30 9.67 -17.71
CA GLU A 167 2.83 9.63 -17.54
C GLU A 167 2.35 8.53 -16.58
N GLY A 168 3.27 7.82 -15.93
CA GLY A 168 3.01 6.67 -15.07
C GLY A 168 2.60 7.05 -13.65
N THR A 169 3.01 6.23 -12.69
CA THR A 169 2.69 6.43 -11.27
C THR A 169 3.94 6.32 -10.42
N LEU A 170 4.13 7.31 -9.54
CA LEU A 170 5.15 7.31 -8.50
C LEU A 170 4.49 7.02 -7.14
N PHE A 171 4.89 5.91 -6.53
CA PHE A 171 4.47 5.51 -5.20
C PHE A 171 5.49 5.95 -4.14
N LEU A 172 5.05 6.75 -3.19
CA LEU A 172 5.85 7.29 -2.09
C LEU A 172 5.42 6.64 -0.78
N ASP A 173 6.19 5.67 -0.27
CA ASP A 173 5.89 5.04 1.02
C ASP A 173 6.57 5.77 2.19
N GLU A 174 5.91 5.76 3.34
CA GLU A 174 6.30 6.43 4.58
C GLU A 174 6.62 7.94 4.43
N ILE A 175 5.74 8.66 3.72
CA ILE A 175 5.91 10.10 3.48
C ILE A 175 5.78 10.96 4.75
N GLY A 176 5.07 10.46 5.77
CA GLY A 176 4.80 11.17 7.01
C GLY A 176 6.03 11.41 7.90
N GLU A 177 7.14 10.71 7.63
CA GLU A 177 8.39 10.80 8.40
C GLU A 177 9.38 11.82 7.84
N ARG A 178 8.99 12.57 6.81
CA ARG A 178 9.93 13.39 6.03
C ARG A 178 10.07 14.82 6.50
N SER A 179 11.25 15.38 6.23
CA SER A 179 11.62 16.73 6.65
C SER A 179 10.68 17.77 6.01
N PRO A 180 10.45 18.92 6.69
CA PRO A 180 9.66 20.02 6.12
C PRO A 180 10.23 20.56 4.80
N ASP A 181 11.56 20.46 4.58
CA ASP A 181 12.21 20.89 3.34
C ASP A 181 11.82 19.99 2.16
N LEU A 182 11.88 18.67 2.34
CA LEU A 182 11.42 17.73 1.31
C LEU A 182 9.94 17.95 1.01
N GLN A 183 9.14 18.14 2.06
CA GLN A 183 7.72 18.42 1.94
C GLN A 183 7.45 19.68 1.09
N ALA A 184 8.23 20.75 1.28
CA ALA A 184 8.11 21.97 0.48
C ALA A 184 8.42 21.72 -1.01
N LYS A 185 9.46 20.92 -1.30
CA LYS A 185 9.82 20.54 -2.67
C LYS A 185 8.73 19.70 -3.33
N LEU A 186 8.21 18.70 -2.62
CA LEU A 186 7.11 17.86 -3.11
C LEU A 186 5.83 18.67 -3.40
N LEU A 187 5.51 19.63 -2.53
CA LEU A 187 4.36 20.52 -2.74
C LEU A 187 4.51 21.34 -4.03
N ARG A 188 5.71 21.84 -4.33
CA ARG A 188 5.98 22.52 -5.61
C ARG A 188 5.76 21.61 -6.80
N VAL A 189 6.26 20.37 -6.75
CA VAL A 189 6.04 19.40 -7.83
C VAL A 189 4.55 19.10 -8.04
N LEU A 190 3.80 18.94 -6.95
CA LEU A 190 2.35 18.71 -6.99
C LEU A 190 1.58 19.87 -7.64
N ASN A 191 1.93 21.10 -7.29
CA ASN A 191 1.24 22.30 -7.74
C ASN A 191 1.66 22.75 -9.14
N GLU A 192 2.96 22.82 -9.39
CA GLU A 192 3.54 23.38 -10.61
C GLU A 192 3.67 22.33 -11.72
N ARG A 193 3.61 21.03 -11.39
CA ARG A 193 3.85 19.92 -12.33
C ARG A 193 5.21 20.01 -13.01
N GLU A 194 6.19 20.52 -12.27
CA GLU A 194 7.58 20.59 -12.70
C GLU A 194 8.50 20.18 -11.56
N VAL A 195 9.65 19.60 -11.90
CA VAL A 195 10.69 19.25 -10.96
C VAL A 195 11.99 19.96 -11.32
N ARG A 196 12.76 20.32 -10.30
CA ARG A 196 14.08 20.91 -10.47
C ARG A 196 15.14 19.98 -9.88
N PRO A 197 16.10 19.48 -10.67
CA PRO A 197 17.17 18.63 -10.16
C PRO A 197 18.02 19.36 -9.11
N VAL A 198 18.58 18.60 -8.17
CA VAL A 198 19.51 19.12 -7.17
C VAL A 198 20.74 19.72 -7.87
N GLY A 199 21.08 20.96 -7.52
CA GLY A 199 22.16 21.73 -8.16
C GLY A 199 21.83 22.25 -9.56
N GLY A 200 20.68 21.89 -10.13
CA GLY A 200 20.20 22.37 -11.43
C GLY A 200 19.54 23.75 -11.35
N LEU A 201 19.46 24.44 -12.49
CA LEU A 201 18.71 25.70 -12.64
C LEU A 201 17.42 25.54 -13.47
N THR A 202 17.35 24.46 -14.25
CA THR A 202 16.25 24.21 -15.19
C THR A 202 15.13 23.43 -14.53
N HIS A 203 13.89 23.86 -14.79
CA HIS A 203 12.68 23.14 -14.42
C HIS A 203 12.31 22.15 -15.52
N ILE A 204 11.90 20.95 -15.13
CA ILE A 204 11.57 19.83 -16.02
C ILE A 204 10.10 19.49 -15.79
N PRO A 205 9.23 19.54 -16.82
CA PRO A 205 7.82 19.20 -16.67
C PRO A 205 7.63 17.72 -16.34
N VAL A 206 6.69 17.42 -15.43
CA VAL A 206 6.37 16.06 -14.97
C VAL A 206 4.87 15.82 -14.96
N ALA A 207 4.47 14.65 -15.45
CA ALA A 207 3.07 14.24 -15.54
C ALA A 207 2.70 13.08 -14.59
N ALA A 208 3.67 12.62 -13.80
CA ALA A 208 3.53 11.43 -12.97
C ALA A 208 2.36 11.57 -11.99
N ARG A 209 1.51 10.53 -11.93
CA ARG A 209 0.51 10.41 -10.88
C ARG A 209 1.19 10.06 -9.57
N ILE A 210 0.81 10.74 -8.48
CA ILE A 210 1.36 10.44 -7.15
C ILE A 210 0.39 9.57 -6.36
N VAL A 211 0.90 8.47 -5.81
CA VAL A 211 0.23 7.70 -4.76
C VAL A 211 1.16 7.70 -3.55
N ALA A 212 0.71 8.23 -2.42
CA ALA A 212 1.50 8.30 -1.20
C ALA A 212 0.94 7.36 -0.13
N ALA A 213 1.80 6.87 0.75
CA ALA A 213 1.42 6.04 1.88
C ALA A 213 2.16 6.46 3.16
N THR A 214 1.51 6.27 4.30
CA THR A 214 2.12 6.54 5.62
C THR A 214 1.38 5.78 6.72
N ASN A 215 2.12 5.33 7.73
CA ASN A 215 1.57 4.82 8.99
C ASN A 215 1.33 5.90 10.05
N GLN A 216 1.86 7.11 9.82
CA GLN A 216 1.81 8.21 10.79
C GLN A 216 0.43 8.86 10.84
N LYS A 217 0.03 9.29 12.04
CA LYS A 217 -1.15 10.14 12.25
C LYS A 217 -0.86 11.57 11.77
N LEU A 218 -1.09 11.83 10.48
CA LEU A 218 -0.74 13.12 9.85
C LEU A 218 -1.38 14.32 10.53
N GLN A 219 -2.62 14.20 11.04
CA GLN A 219 -3.28 15.29 11.77
C GLN A 219 -2.46 15.76 12.99
N GLN A 220 -1.97 14.83 13.79
CA GLN A 220 -1.12 15.14 14.95
C GLN A 220 0.22 15.74 14.52
N ARG A 221 0.79 15.27 13.39
CA ARG A 221 2.02 15.84 12.84
C ARG A 221 1.84 17.24 12.27
N ILE A 222 0.65 17.56 11.75
CA ILE A 222 0.32 18.93 11.33
C ILE A 222 0.27 19.85 12.54
N GLU A 223 -0.41 19.43 13.61
CA GLU A 223 -0.52 20.19 14.85
C GLU A 223 0.84 20.44 15.52
N SER A 224 1.77 19.47 15.44
CA SER A 224 3.13 19.61 15.97
C SER A 224 4.12 20.29 15.02
N GLY A 225 3.68 20.73 13.83
CA GLY A 225 4.53 21.38 12.83
C GLY A 225 5.48 20.42 12.07
N GLY A 226 5.37 19.11 12.29
CA GLY A 226 6.15 18.09 11.60
C GLY A 226 5.62 17.71 10.21
N PHE A 227 4.42 18.17 9.84
CA PHE A 227 3.85 17.94 8.51
C PHE A 227 3.08 19.15 7.99
N ARG A 228 3.27 19.49 6.71
CA ARG A 228 2.58 20.63 6.08
C ARG A 228 1.14 20.28 5.77
N ARG A 229 0.21 21.10 6.25
CA ARG A 229 -1.22 20.97 5.97
C ARG A 229 -1.53 20.99 4.46
N ASP A 230 -0.80 21.82 3.71
CA ASP A 230 -0.96 21.98 2.26
C ASP A 230 -0.69 20.68 1.49
N LEU A 231 0.17 19.78 2.01
CA LEU A 231 0.41 18.47 1.41
C LEU A 231 -0.69 17.45 1.74
N PHE A 232 -1.39 17.64 2.85
CA PHE A 232 -2.47 16.75 3.27
C PHE A 232 -3.77 17.05 2.52
N PHE A 233 -3.95 18.30 2.08
CA PHE A 233 -5.05 18.75 1.22
C PHE A 233 -4.49 19.36 -0.08
N PRO A 234 -3.95 18.53 -1.00
CA PRO A 234 -3.41 18.97 -2.27
C PRO A 234 -4.49 19.39 -3.27
#